data_AF-A0A839UCK7-F1
#
_entry.id   AF-A0A839UCK7-F1
#
_cell.length_a   1.000
_cell.length_b   1.000
_cell.length_c   1.000
_cell.angle_alpha   90.00
_cell.angle_beta   90.00
_cell.angle_gamma   90.00
#
_symmetry.space_group_name_H-M   'P 1'
#
loop_
_entity.id
_entity.type
_entity.pdbx_description
1 polymer ?
#
loop_
_entity_poly.entity_id
_entity_poly.type
_entity_poly.pdbx_seq_one_letter_code
_entity_poly.pdbx_strand_id
1 'polypeptide(L)'
;MSLRTFQRRKESASKPLNKGQSGRAWKFAIILSEATEIFGSQAEAENWMANPASGLNQPRPMDLVATAAGVEIVEEFLERLEYGVYT
;
A
#
# COMPACT_ATOMS: atom_id res chain seq x y z
N MET A 1 17.38 -21.90 -8.00
CA MET A 1 17.43 -20.51 -8.51
C MET A 1 18.86 -20.00 -8.37
N SER A 2 19.55 -19.72 -9.47
CA SER A 2 21.00 -19.41 -9.50
C SER A 2 21.30 -17.96 -9.08
N LEU A 3 22.38 -17.74 -8.33
CA LEU A 3 22.84 -16.42 -7.86
C LEU A 3 23.07 -15.41 -9.00
N ARG A 4 23.39 -15.91 -10.21
CA ARG A 4 23.62 -15.09 -11.41
C ARG A 4 22.37 -14.34 -11.88
N THR A 5 21.18 -14.89 -11.68
CA THR A 5 19.92 -14.19 -11.99
C THR A 5 19.60 -13.06 -11.01
N PHE A 6 20.11 -13.14 -9.78
CA PHE A 6 19.88 -12.13 -8.75
C PHE A 6 20.75 -10.88 -8.97
N GLN A 7 22.00 -11.06 -9.37
CA GLN A 7 22.95 -9.97 -9.63
C GLN A 7 22.53 -9.05 -10.79
N ARG A 8 22.00 -9.60 -11.89
CA ARG A 8 21.54 -8.79 -13.04
C ARG A 8 20.35 -7.88 -12.70
N ARG A 9 19.50 -8.30 -11.74
CA ARG A 9 18.39 -7.47 -11.25
C ARG A 9 18.88 -6.33 -10.36
N LYS A 10 19.99 -6.54 -9.63
CA LYS A 10 20.62 -5.53 -8.77
C LYS A 10 21.32 -4.42 -9.56
N GLU A 11 21.92 -4.73 -10.71
CA GLU A 11 22.53 -3.72 -11.61
C GLU A 11 21.52 -2.80 -12.32
N SER A 12 20.23 -3.19 -12.36
CA SER A 12 19.16 -2.37 -12.94
C SER A 12 18.52 -1.39 -11.95
N ALA A 13 19.00 -1.34 -10.70
CA ALA A 13 18.43 -0.52 -9.63
C ALA A 13 18.58 1.00 -9.82
N SER A 14 19.40 1.45 -10.77
CA SER A 14 19.57 2.87 -11.14
C SER A 14 18.70 3.33 -12.31
N LYS A 15 17.73 2.53 -12.77
CA LYS A 15 16.71 3.05 -13.70
C LYS A 15 15.65 3.79 -12.90
N PRO A 16 15.37 5.07 -13.20
CA PRO A 16 14.22 5.75 -12.61
C PRO A 16 12.95 4.93 -12.88
N LEU A 17 12.07 4.86 -11.89
CA LEU A 17 10.80 4.16 -11.99
C LEU A 17 10.07 4.63 -13.25
N ASN A 18 9.56 3.68 -14.04
CA ASN A 18 8.70 4.02 -15.18
C ASN A 18 7.47 4.78 -14.66
N LYS A 19 6.88 5.68 -15.46
CA LYS A 19 5.74 6.54 -15.08
C LYS A 19 4.62 5.79 -14.34
N GLY A 20 4.28 4.58 -14.77
CA GLY A 20 3.29 3.73 -14.10
C GLY A 20 3.72 3.20 -12.72
N GLN A 21 5.02 2.93 -12.53
CA GLN A 21 5.58 2.56 -11.23
C GLN A 21 5.69 3.76 -10.29
N SER A 22 6.07 4.93 -10.80
CA SER A 22 6.07 6.17 -10.04
C SER A 22 4.66 6.55 -9.57
N GLY A 23 3.65 6.39 -10.43
CA GLY A 23 2.25 6.65 -10.06
C GLY A 23 1.73 5.69 -8.97
N ARG A 24 2.09 4.40 -9.04
CA ARG A 24 1.74 3.42 -8.00
C ARG A 24 2.43 3.71 -6.67
N ALA A 25 3.73 4.02 -6.71
CA ALA A 25 4.47 4.41 -5.51
C ALA A 25 3.92 5.68 -4.87
N TRP A 26 3.51 6.65 -5.70
CA TRP A 26 2.87 7.88 -5.24
C TRP A 26 1.54 7.60 -4.54
N LYS A 27 0.64 6.80 -5.16
CA LYS A 27 -0.62 6.40 -4.53
C LYS A 27 -0.42 5.64 -3.22
N PHE A 28 0.56 4.75 -3.18
CA PHE A 28 0.91 4.04 -1.96
C PHE A 28 1.36 5.01 -0.84
N ALA A 29 2.16 6.03 -1.17
CA ALA A 29 2.60 7.02 -0.21
C ALA A 29 1.43 7.86 0.34
N ILE A 30 0.43 8.19 -0.49
CA ILE A 30 -0.79 8.88 -0.04
C ILE A 30 -1.53 8.02 1.00
N ILE A 31 -1.85 6.77 0.65
CA ILE A 31 -2.58 5.85 1.53
C ILE A 31 -1.82 5.59 2.82
N LEU A 32 -0.49 5.44 2.76
CA LEU A 32 0.32 5.27 3.96
C LEU A 32 0.24 6.50 4.87
N SER A 33 0.22 7.71 4.29
CA SER A 33 0.10 8.95 5.04
C SER A 33 -1.25 9.03 5.74
N GLU A 34 -2.34 8.78 5.02
CA GLU A 34 -3.71 8.77 5.58
C GLU A 34 -3.85 7.72 6.69
N ALA A 35 -3.37 6.49 6.43
CA ALA A 35 -3.37 5.44 7.44
C ALA A 35 -2.52 5.83 8.66
N THR A 36 -1.40 6.54 8.48
CA THR A 36 -0.57 7.01 9.60
C THR A 36 -1.31 8.03 10.47
N GLU A 37 -2.11 8.91 9.86
CA GLU A 37 -2.94 9.87 10.59
C GLU A 37 -4.06 9.17 11.37
N ILE A 38 -4.71 8.16 10.76
CA ILE A 38 -5.82 7.41 11.37
C ILE A 38 -5.34 6.48 12.50
N PHE A 39 -4.27 5.71 12.26
CA PHE A 39 -3.74 4.77 13.25
C PHE A 39 -2.82 5.44 14.28
N GLY A 40 -2.37 6.68 14.04
CA GLY A 40 -1.57 7.48 14.97
C GLY A 40 -0.07 7.20 14.93
N SER A 41 0.38 6.16 14.22
CA SER A 41 1.80 5.90 13.98
C SER A 41 2.08 5.23 12.64
N GLN A 42 3.24 5.54 12.05
CA GLN A 42 3.67 4.92 10.80
C GLN A 42 3.84 3.41 10.94
N ALA A 43 4.35 2.94 12.10
CA ALA A 43 4.53 1.51 12.35
C ALA A 43 3.19 0.76 12.36
N GLU A 44 2.14 1.35 12.92
CA GLU A 44 0.80 0.75 12.91
C GLU A 44 0.17 0.78 11.52
N ALA A 45 0.35 1.86 10.76
CA ALA A 45 -0.10 1.95 9.37
C ALA A 45 0.61 0.91 8.47
N GLU A 46 1.92 0.75 8.61
CA GLU A 46 2.70 -0.28 7.91
C GLU A 46 2.23 -1.69 8.30
N ASN A 47 2.04 -1.93 9.60
CA ASN A 47 1.54 -3.21 10.09
C ASN A 47 0.13 -3.51 9.56
N TRP A 48 -0.77 -2.52 9.54
CA TRP A 48 -2.10 -2.67 8.96
C TRP A 48 -2.04 -2.95 7.45
N MET A 49 -1.19 -2.25 6.70
CA MET A 49 -1.02 -2.50 5.27
C MET A 49 -0.43 -3.89 4.95
N ALA A 50 0.44 -4.40 5.83
CA ALA A 50 1.07 -5.71 5.67
C ALA A 50 0.16 -6.88 6.07
N ASN A 51 -0.84 -6.64 6.91
CA ASN A 51 -1.72 -7.67 7.44
C ASN A 51 -3.08 -7.71 6.72
N PRO A 52 -3.76 -8.87 6.72
CA PRO A 52 -5.15 -8.95 6.30
C PRO A 52 -6.03 -8.03 7.16
N ALA A 53 -6.65 -7.02 6.53
CA ALA A 53 -7.61 -6.17 7.23
C ALA A 53 -8.97 -6.89 7.26
N SER A 54 -9.47 -7.20 8.46
CA SER A 54 -10.78 -7.84 8.64
C SER A 54 -11.91 -7.01 8.02
N GLY A 55 -11.78 -5.69 8.04
CA GLY A 55 -12.72 -4.75 7.41
C GLY A 55 -12.67 -4.69 5.88
N LEU A 56 -11.68 -5.31 5.24
CA LEU A 56 -11.56 -5.40 3.78
C LEU A 56 -11.95 -6.77 3.20
N ASN A 57 -12.51 -7.66 4.03
CA ASN A 57 -12.83 -9.07 3.66
C ASN A 57 -11.59 -9.97 3.47
N GLN A 58 -10.53 -9.75 4.28
CA GLN A 58 -9.26 -10.51 4.33
C GLN A 58 -8.14 -10.29 3.27
N PRO A 59 -8.24 -9.45 2.22
CA PRO A 59 -7.08 -9.07 1.44
C PRO A 59 -6.18 -8.12 2.24
N ARG A 60 -4.87 -8.17 1.96
CA ARG A 60 -3.92 -7.19 2.49
C ARG A 60 -4.10 -5.87 1.73
N PRO A 61 -4.18 -4.71 2.41
CA PRO A 61 -4.28 -3.42 1.73
C PRO A 61 -3.16 -3.22 0.69
N MET A 62 -1.94 -3.70 0.98
CA MET A 62 -0.81 -3.62 0.05
C MET A 62 -1.07 -4.33 -1.30
N ASP A 63 -1.86 -5.40 -1.32
CA ASP A 63 -2.21 -6.11 -2.56
C ASP A 63 -3.31 -5.37 -3.34
N LEU A 64 -4.20 -4.66 -2.66
CA LEU A 64 -5.31 -3.91 -3.27
C LEU A 64 -4.81 -2.64 -3.98
N VAL A 65 -3.86 -1.92 -3.37
CA VAL A 65 -3.27 -0.68 -3.91
C VAL A 65 -2.55 -0.89 -5.25
N ALA A 66 -2.28 -2.14 -5.63
CA ALA A 66 -1.74 -2.48 -6.96
C ALA A 66 -2.69 -2.16 -8.13
N THR A 67 -3.98 -1.99 -7.85
CA THR A 67 -5.05 -1.72 -8.82
C THR A 67 -5.80 -0.44 -8.49
N ALA A 68 -6.34 0.25 -9.50
CA ALA A 68 -7.12 1.47 -9.25
C ALA A 68 -8.38 1.19 -8.40
N ALA A 69 -9.09 0.10 -8.69
CA ALA A 69 -10.27 -0.31 -7.93
C ALA A 69 -9.93 -0.69 -6.48
N GLY A 70 -8.80 -1.35 -6.23
CA GLY A 70 -8.38 -1.67 -4.88
C GLY A 70 -7.93 -0.45 -4.07
N VAL A 71 -7.41 0.60 -4.72
CA VAL A 71 -7.18 1.89 -4.06
C VAL A 71 -8.47 2.50 -3.54
N GLU A 72 -9.52 2.57 -4.37
CA GLU A 72 -10.82 3.12 -3.96
C GLU A 72 -11.41 2.37 -2.75
N ILE A 73 -11.29 1.05 -2.73
CA ILE A 73 -11.75 0.21 -1.60
C ILE A 73 -10.98 0.54 -0.31
N VAL A 74 -9.67 0.77 -0.42
CA VAL A 74 -8.80 1.09 0.73
C VAL A 74 -9.06 2.50 1.23
N GLU A 75 -9.21 3.47 0.33
CA GLU A 75 -9.58 4.86 0.63
C GLU A 75 -10.94 4.90 1.35
N GLU A 76 -11.97 4.24 0.81
CA GLU A 76 -13.30 4.17 1.44
C GLU A 76 -13.24 3.55 2.84
N PHE A 77 -12.39 2.54 3.03
CA PHE A 77 -12.21 1.93 4.35
C PHE A 77 -11.51 2.86 5.34
N LEU A 78 -10.48 3.60 4.90
CA LEU A 78 -9.79 4.58 5.73
C LEU A 78 -10.72 5.75 6.09
N GLU A 79 -11.51 6.26 5.14
CA GLU A 79 -12.54 7.27 5.40
C GLU A 79 -13.55 6.76 6.46
N ARG A 80 -14.00 5.51 6.34
CA ARG A 80 -14.90 4.91 7.35
C ARG A 80 -14.27 4.85 8.74
N LEU A 81 -12.96 4.59 8.82
CA LEU A 81 -12.23 4.59 10.09
C LEU A 81 -12.04 6.01 10.66
N GLU A 82 -11.73 6.99 9.81
CA GLU A 82 -11.53 8.38 10.21
C GLU A 82 -12.81 9.01 10.75
N TYR A 83 -13.93 8.84 10.05
CA TYR A 83 -15.19 9.47 10.42
C TYR A 83 -15.96 8.70 11.50
N GLY A 84 -15.62 7.44 11.79
CA GLY A 84 -16.28 6.62 12.82
C GLY A 84 -17.79 6.40 12.58
N VAL A 85 -18.27 6.63 11.35
CA VAL A 85 -19.71 6.61 11.02
C VAL A 85 -20.14 5.19 10.66
N TYR A 86 -20.46 4.41 11.69
CA TYR A 86 -21.80 3.83 11.93
C TYR A 86 -21.67 2.94 13.18
N THR A 87 -22.20 3.45 14.29
CA THR A 87 -22.72 2.62 15.39
C THR A 87 -23.82 1.69 14.90
#